data_AF-A0A7J9R184-F1
#
_entry.id   AF-A0A7J9R184-F1
#
_cell.length_a   1.000
_cell.length_b   1.000
_cell.length_c   1.000
_cell.angle_alpha   90.00
_cell.angle_beta   90.00
_cell.angle_gamma   90.00
#
_symmetry.space_group_name_H-M   'P 1'
#
loop_
_entity.id
_entity.type
_entity.pdbx_description
1 polymer ?
#
loop_
_entity_poly.entity_id
_entity_poly.type
_entity_poly.pdbx_seq_one_letter_code
_entity_poly.pdbx_strand_id
1 'polypeptide(L)'
;EEIVRIITSRRKVWVDTMMKEELGLIEDEKKPLDSSLSTFVGFNLIGLIPLIPFLAFMAMGIDPNSEAFFYSTIFVVCAFFIVGIIKGKIVKKSKIRSGFYTLIIGGIAATVAYFIGYGLHFLV
;
A
#
# COMPACT_ATOMS: atom_id res chain seq x y z
N GLU A 1 21.65 -27.38 32.53
CA GLU A 1 20.78 -27.08 33.69
C GLU A 1 21.00 -25.68 34.29
N GLU A 2 22.24 -25.22 34.43
CA GLU A 2 22.56 -23.89 34.99
C GLU A 2 21.93 -22.71 34.23
N ILE A 3 21.90 -22.75 32.89
CA ILE A 3 21.29 -21.72 32.04
C ILE A 3 19.79 -21.55 32.35
N VAL A 4 19.06 -22.66 32.48
CA VAL A 4 17.62 -22.63 32.81
C VAL A 4 17.42 -22.01 34.19
N ARG A 5 18.26 -22.39 35.17
CA ARG A 5 18.21 -21.84 36.53
C ARG A 5 18.47 -20.32 36.55
N ILE A 6 19.40 -19.83 35.73
CA ILE A 6 19.68 -18.39 35.61
C ILE A 6 18.50 -17.66 34.95
N ILE A 7 17.92 -18.19 33.88
CA ILE A 7 16.78 -17.57 33.19
C ILE A 7 15.54 -17.53 34.11
N THR A 8 15.21 -18.63 34.78
CA THR A 8 14.03 -18.71 35.67
C THR A 8 14.21 -17.95 36.98
N SER A 9 15.45 -17.64 37.39
CA SER A 9 15.71 -16.79 38.56
C SER A 9 15.20 -15.36 38.40
N ARG A 10 15.03 -14.88 37.16
CA ARG A 10 14.55 -13.52 36.86
C ARG A 10 13.24 -13.60 36.11
N ARG A 11 12.13 -13.29 36.80
CA ARG A 11 10.78 -13.37 36.22
C ARG A 11 10.64 -12.64 34.88
N LYS A 12 11.23 -11.44 34.73
CA LYS A 12 11.19 -10.70 33.46
C LYS A 12 11.87 -11.47 32.32
N VAL A 13 13.11 -11.94 32.54
CA VAL A 13 13.87 -12.70 31.53
C VAL A 13 13.17 -14.02 31.19
N TRP A 14 12.57 -14.69 32.17
CA TRP A 14 11.83 -15.93 31.94
C TRP A 14 10.58 -15.70 31.07
N VAL A 15 9.77 -14.68 31.40
CA VAL A 15 8.57 -14.33 30.62
C VAL A 15 8.96 -13.88 29.21
N ASP A 16 9.95 -13.01 29.06
CA ASP A 16 10.42 -12.54 27.74
C ASP A 16 10.92 -13.71 26.89
N THR A 17 11.60 -14.68 27.51
CA THR A 17 12.06 -15.91 26.83
C THR A 17 10.88 -16.77 26.37
N MET A 18 9.87 -16.99 27.20
CA MET A 18 8.67 -17.75 26.78
C MET A 18 7.90 -17.00 25.69
N MET A 19 7.71 -15.68 25.83
CA MET A 19 7.03 -14.88 24.81
C MET A 19 7.75 -14.94 23.46
N LYS A 20 9.08 -14.90 23.45
CA LYS A 20 9.87 -14.93 22.22
C LYS A 20 10.01 -16.33 21.61
N GLU A 21 10.38 -17.32 22.41
CA GLU A 21 10.77 -18.65 21.92
C GLU A 21 9.60 -19.64 21.85
N GLU A 22 8.60 -19.52 22.73
CA GLU A 22 7.42 -20.40 22.75
C GLU A 22 6.26 -19.82 21.93
N LEU A 23 5.97 -18.53 22.12
CA LEU A 23 4.86 -17.86 21.44
C LEU A 23 5.27 -17.18 20.12
N GLY A 24 6.57 -17.08 19.83
CA GLY A 24 7.08 -16.41 18.63
C GLY A 24 6.79 -14.91 18.59
N LEU A 25 6.47 -14.29 19.74
CA LEU A 25 6.15 -12.87 19.82
C LEU A 25 7.45 -12.07 19.79
N ILE A 26 7.63 -11.33 18.71
CA ILE A 26 8.71 -10.37 18.57
C ILE A 26 8.18 -9.04 19.11
N GLU A 27 8.91 -8.45 20.06
CA GLU A 27 8.62 -7.12 20.56
C GLU A 27 8.69 -6.12 19.39
N ASP A 28 7.56 -5.49 19.05
CA ASP A 28 7.52 -4.45 18.02
C ASP A 28 7.75 -3.09 18.68
N GLU A 29 8.95 -2.53 18.50
CA GLU A 29 9.31 -1.23 19.03
C GLU A 29 8.64 -0.06 18.29
N LYS A 30 7.88 -0.33 17.21
CA LYS A 30 7.22 0.72 16.42
C LYS A 30 6.06 1.34 17.17
N LYS A 31 6.05 2.67 17.21
CA LYS A 31 4.92 3.43 17.74
C LYS A 31 3.72 3.29 16.79
N PRO A 32 2.51 2.99 17.30
CA PRO A 32 1.31 2.86 16.47
C PRO A 32 0.98 4.13 15.67
N LEU A 33 1.19 5.31 16.28
CA LEU A 33 0.92 6.59 15.63
C LEU A 33 1.76 6.79 14.36
N ASP A 34 3.06 6.46 14.41
CA ASP A 34 3.95 6.63 13.25
C ASP A 34 3.49 5.79 12.06
N SER A 35 3.05 4.55 12.32
CA SER A 35 2.54 3.63 11.30
C SER A 35 1.22 4.11 10.69
N SER A 36 0.30 4.60 11.53
CA SER A 36 -0.99 5.15 11.07
C SER A 36 -0.80 6.40 10.22
N LEU A 37 0.07 7.33 10.64
CA LEU A 37 0.30 8.59 9.94
C LEU A 37 1.00 8.34 8.60
N SER A 38 2.00 7.46 8.57
CA SER A 38 2.67 7.06 7.33
C SER A 38 1.69 6.46 6.32
N THR A 39 0.80 5.58 6.76
CA THR A 39 -0.19 4.93 5.89
C THR A 39 -1.23 5.94 5.40
N PHE A 40 -1.74 6.81 6.27
CA PHE A 40 -2.72 7.84 5.92
C PHE A 40 -2.16 8.82 4.87
N VAL A 41 -0.97 9.37 5.12
CA VAL A 41 -0.34 10.31 4.20
C VAL A 41 0.02 9.61 2.88
N GLY A 42 0.58 8.41 2.93
CA GLY A 42 0.92 7.63 1.75
C GLY A 42 -0.30 7.32 0.87
N PHE A 43 -1.42 6.92 1.49
CA PHE A 43 -2.67 6.63 0.78
C PHE A 43 -3.22 7.88 0.09
N ASN A 44 -3.29 9.02 0.80
CA ASN A 44 -3.79 10.27 0.23
C ASN A 44 -2.89 10.77 -0.91
N LEU A 45 -1.56 10.78 -0.74
CA LEU A 45 -0.64 11.26 -1.76
C LEU A 45 -0.72 10.44 -3.06
N ILE A 46 -0.78 9.11 -2.95
CA ILE A 46 -0.87 8.24 -4.12
C ILE A 46 -2.28 8.29 -4.72
N GLY A 47 -3.32 8.35 -3.90
CA GLY A 47 -4.72 8.46 -4.33
C GLY A 47 -5.04 9.77 -5.05
N LEU A 48 -4.28 10.83 -4.80
CA LEU A 48 -4.42 12.10 -5.53
C LEU A 48 -3.90 12.02 -6.97
N ILE A 49 -2.97 11.13 -7.28
CA ILE A 49 -2.35 11.03 -8.61
C ILE A 49 -3.37 10.91 -9.75
N PRO A 50 -4.37 10.00 -9.73
CA PRO A 50 -5.42 9.95 -10.76
C PRO A 50 -6.23 11.23 -10.90
N LEU A 51 -6.34 12.04 -9.85
CA LEU A 51 -7.16 13.25 -9.84
C LEU A 51 -6.42 14.46 -10.43
N ILE A 52 -5.08 14.41 -10.50
CA ILE A 52 -4.26 15.52 -11.00
C ILE A 52 -4.69 15.97 -12.40
N PRO A 53 -4.88 15.07 -13.41
CA PRO A 53 -5.28 15.52 -14.73
C PRO A 53 -6.67 16.17 -14.75
N PHE A 54 -7.62 15.67 -13.96
CA PHE A 54 -8.95 16.28 -13.84
C PHE A 54 -8.89 17.68 -13.22
N LEU A 55 -8.11 17.84 -12.15
CA LEU A 55 -7.90 19.15 -11.51
C LEU A 55 -7.19 20.13 -12.44
N ALA A 56 -6.21 19.66 -13.22
CA ALA A 56 -5.50 20.49 -14.18
C ALA A 56 -6.42 20.98 -15.31
N PHE A 57 -7.21 20.09 -15.92
CA PHE A 57 -8.16 20.47 -16.97
C PHE A 57 -9.21 21.47 -16.46
N MET A 58 -9.75 21.23 -15.26
CA MET A 58 -10.69 22.15 -14.61
C MET A 58 -10.06 23.52 -14.35
N ALA A 59 -8.82 23.57 -13.86
CA ALA A 59 -8.11 24.84 -13.61
C ALA A 59 -7.80 25.62 -14.90
N MET A 60 -7.66 24.92 -16.04
CA MET A 60 -7.47 25.52 -17.36
C MET A 60 -8.79 25.95 -18.03
N GLY A 61 -9.94 25.74 -17.38
CA GLY A 61 -11.26 26.06 -17.93
C GLY A 61 -11.68 25.14 -19.08
N ILE A 62 -11.08 23.95 -19.18
CA ILE A 62 -11.43 22.93 -20.18
C ILE A 62 -12.37 21.93 -19.51
N ASP A 63 -13.54 21.71 -20.10
CA ASP A 63 -14.48 20.72 -19.60
C ASP A 63 -13.80 19.34 -19.55
N PRO A 64 -13.79 18.66 -18.39
CA PRO A 64 -13.20 17.34 -18.26
C PRO A 64 -13.88 16.35 -19.22
N ASN A 65 -13.15 15.98 -20.24
CA ASN A 65 -13.60 15.13 -21.34
C ASN A 65 -12.76 13.85 -21.39
N SER A 66 -12.91 13.06 -22.44
CA SER A 66 -12.21 11.77 -22.62
C SER A 66 -10.68 11.90 -22.53
N GLU A 67 -10.13 13.08 -22.86
CA GLU A 67 -8.69 13.38 -22.74
C GLU A 67 -8.22 13.37 -21.28
N ALA A 68 -8.96 14.01 -20.36
CA ALA A 68 -8.61 14.02 -18.94
C ALA A 68 -8.59 12.60 -18.35
N PHE A 69 -9.54 11.75 -18.78
CA PHE A 69 -9.58 10.34 -18.40
C PHE A 69 -8.37 9.55 -18.95
N PHE A 70 -7.97 9.82 -20.19
CA PHE A 70 -6.79 9.19 -20.79
C PHE A 70 -5.51 9.54 -20.03
N TYR A 71 -5.27 10.83 -19.75
CA TYR A 71 -4.13 11.27 -18.94
C TYR A 71 -4.18 10.71 -17.52
N SER A 72 -5.35 10.67 -16.88
CA SER A 72 -5.53 10.04 -15.56
C SER A 72 -5.12 8.57 -15.58
N THR A 73 -5.53 7.84 -16.61
CA THR A 73 -5.17 6.43 -16.80
C THR A 73 -3.65 6.24 -16.89
N ILE A 74 -2.97 7.07 -17.69
CA ILE A 74 -1.49 7.03 -17.80
C ILE A 74 -0.85 7.30 -16.43
N PHE A 75 -1.34 8.30 -15.70
CA PHE A 75 -0.81 8.66 -14.38
C PHE A 75 -0.96 7.51 -13.38
N VAL A 76 -2.11 6.82 -13.37
CA VAL A 76 -2.35 5.64 -12.52
C VAL A 76 -1.44 4.48 -12.90
N VAL A 77 -1.29 4.20 -14.19
CA VAL A 77 -0.40 3.14 -14.70
C VAL A 77 1.04 3.40 -14.22
N CYS A 78 1.53 4.63 -14.38
CA CYS A 78 2.84 5.04 -13.89
C CYS A 78 2.94 4.93 -12.35
N ALA A 79 1.91 5.38 -11.62
CA ALA A 79 1.88 5.32 -10.17
C ALA A 79 1.96 3.88 -9.65
N PHE A 80 1.13 2.97 -10.16
CA PHE A 80 1.16 1.56 -9.75
C PHE A 80 2.50 0.90 -10.06
N PHE A 81 3.10 1.20 -11.21
CA PHE A 81 4.41 0.66 -11.57
C PHE A 81 5.52 1.17 -10.63
N ILE A 82 5.56 2.48 -10.36
CA ILE A 82 6.54 3.10 -9.45
C ILE A 82 6.38 2.54 -8.03
N VAL A 83 5.15 2.49 -7.50
CA VAL A 83 4.86 1.94 -6.18
C VAL A 83 5.27 0.47 -6.10
N GLY A 84 5.00 -0.31 -7.16
CA GLY A 84 5.43 -1.70 -7.25
C GLY A 84 6.96 -1.86 -7.28
N ILE A 85 7.69 -0.98 -7.94
CA ILE A 85 9.16 -0.96 -7.94
C ILE A 85 9.71 -0.64 -6.54
N ILE A 86 9.17 0.41 -5.89
CA ILE A 86 9.57 0.82 -4.54
C ILE A 86 9.33 -0.32 -3.56
N LYS A 87 8.13 -0.91 -3.59
CA LYS A 87 7.79 -2.11 -2.81
C LYS A 87 8.78 -3.24 -3.08
N GLY A 88 9.07 -3.53 -4.34
CA GLY A 88 10.00 -4.59 -4.76
C GLY A 88 11.41 -4.41 -4.18
N LYS A 89 11.92 -3.17 -4.18
CA LYS A 89 13.20 -2.81 -3.57
C LYS A 89 13.19 -3.07 -2.05
N ILE A 90 12.13 -2.65 -1.35
CA ILE A 90 12.02 -2.80 0.12
C ILE A 90 11.99 -4.27 0.52
N VAL A 91 11.21 -5.10 -0.19
CA VAL A 91 11.09 -6.53 0.11
C VAL A 91 12.18 -7.40 -0.52
N LYS A 92 13.25 -6.79 -1.07
CA LYS A 92 14.38 -7.46 -1.73
C LYS A 92 13.96 -8.45 -2.84
N LYS A 93 12.90 -8.14 -3.57
CA LYS A 93 12.46 -8.89 -4.77
C LYS A 93 12.83 -8.14 -6.06
N SER A 94 12.69 -8.80 -7.21
CA SER A 94 12.90 -8.16 -8.51
C SER A 94 12.00 -6.92 -8.68
N LYS A 95 12.62 -5.75 -8.82
CA LYS A 95 11.95 -4.44 -8.89
C LYS A 95 10.95 -4.37 -10.04
N ILE A 96 11.40 -4.72 -11.24
CA ILE A 96 10.59 -4.65 -12.47
C ILE A 96 9.40 -5.61 -12.38
N ARG A 97 9.65 -6.85 -11.94
CA ARG A 97 8.59 -7.86 -11.76
C ARG A 97 7.55 -7.41 -10.73
N SER A 98 7.99 -6.82 -9.62
CA SER A 98 7.11 -6.26 -8.60
C SER A 98 6.29 -5.07 -9.14
N GLY A 99 6.89 -4.22 -9.98
CA GLY A 99 6.21 -3.15 -10.71
C GLY A 99 5.03 -3.68 -11.55
N PHE A 100 5.30 -4.66 -12.41
CA PHE A 100 4.26 -5.28 -13.25
C PHE A 100 3.18 -5.99 -12.44
N TYR A 101 3.54 -6.71 -11.36
CA TYR A 101 2.53 -7.34 -10.52
C TYR A 101 1.56 -6.33 -9.91
N THR A 102 2.07 -5.22 -9.36
CA THR A 102 1.21 -4.17 -8.79
C THR A 102 0.33 -3.52 -9.86
N LEU A 103 0.89 -3.24 -11.05
CA LEU A 103 0.16 -2.69 -12.18
C LEU A 103 -0.97 -3.60 -12.66
N ILE A 104 -0.72 -4.92 -12.77
CA ILE A 104 -1.73 -5.89 -13.19
C ILE A 104 -2.86 -5.99 -12.16
N ILE A 105 -2.52 -6.12 -10.87
CA ILE A 105 -3.53 -6.23 -9.81
C ILE A 105 -4.40 -4.95 -9.76
N GLY A 106 -3.76 -3.78 -9.81
CA GLY A 106 -4.47 -2.51 -9.83
C GLY A 106 -5.30 -2.32 -11.10
N GLY A 107 -4.78 -2.73 -12.25
CA GLY A 107 -5.49 -2.71 -13.53
C GLY A 107 -6.75 -3.58 -13.51
N ILE A 108 -6.67 -4.82 -12.99
CA ILE A 108 -7.82 -5.70 -12.82
C ILE A 108 -8.86 -5.04 -11.91
N ALA A 109 -8.43 -4.47 -10.77
CA ALA A 109 -9.34 -3.79 -9.85
C ALA A 109 -10.05 -2.58 -10.51
N ALA A 110 -9.31 -1.76 -11.27
CA ALA A 110 -9.86 -0.63 -12.00
C ALA A 110 -10.86 -1.06 -13.07
N THR A 111 -10.56 -2.12 -13.83
CA THR A 111 -11.47 -2.69 -14.82
C THR A 111 -12.75 -3.20 -14.19
N VAL A 112 -12.65 -3.91 -13.06
CA VAL A 112 -13.82 -4.38 -12.31
C VAL A 112 -14.66 -3.19 -11.83
N ALA A 113 -14.04 -2.16 -11.24
CA ALA A 113 -14.74 -0.97 -10.79
C ALA A 113 -15.46 -0.23 -11.93
N TYR A 114 -14.82 -0.12 -13.09
CA TYR A 114 -15.43 0.48 -14.28
C TYR A 114 -16.66 -0.28 -14.74
N PHE A 115 -16.59 -1.61 -14.85
CA PHE A 115 -17.73 -2.43 -15.26
C PHE A 115 -18.87 -2.42 -14.26
N ILE A 116 -18.57 -2.39 -12.95
CA ILE A 116 -19.59 -2.23 -11.91
C ILE A 116 -20.28 -0.87 -12.06
N GLY A 117 -19.52 0.21 -12.24
CA GLY A 117 -20.07 1.55 -12.46
C GLY A 117 -20.92 1.63 -13.73
N TYR A 118 -20.45 1.03 -14.82
CA TYR A 118 -21.21 0.93 -16.06
C TYR A 118 -22.49 0.10 -15.91
N GLY A 119 -22.42 -1.02 -15.17
CA GLY A 119 -23.58 -1.85 -14.86
C GLY A 119 -24.65 -1.11 -14.04
N LEU A 120 -24.22 -0.25 -13.11
CA LEU A 120 -25.12 0.55 -12.29
C LEU A 120 -25.96 1.52 -13.13
N HIS A 121 -25.44 2.03 -14.24
CA HIS A 121 -26.18 2.90 -15.17
C HIS A 121 -27.38 2.18 -15.84
N PHE A 122 -27.43 0.85 -15.86
CA PHE A 122 -28.62 0.14 -16.34
C PHE A 122 -29.72 -0.01 -15.29
N LEU A 123 -29.36 0.16 -14.01
CA LEU A 123 -30.25 -0.02 -12.86
C LEU A 123 -30.88 1.30 -12.39
N VAL A 124 -30.19 2.42 -12.60
CA VAL A 124 -30.60 3.79 -12.23
C VAL A 124 -30.92 4.57 -13.49
#